data_AF-A0A804UC69-F1
#
_entry.id   AF-A0A804UC69-F1
#
_cell.length_a   1.000
_cell.length_b   1.000
_cell.length_c   1.000
_cell.angle_alpha   90.00
_cell.angle_beta   90.00
_cell.angle_gamma   90.00
#
_symmetry.space_group_name_H-M   'P 1'
#
loop_
_entity.id
_entity.type
_entity.pdbx_description
1 polymer ?
#
loop_
_entity_poly.entity_id
_entity_poly.type
_entity_poly.pdbx_seq_one_letter_code
_entity_poly.pdbx_strand_id
1 'polypeptide(L)'
;MPVRRRQPRRPETGAAERYREMGIGAALSRPWDYPTACGELAALLRLGYADLPKAAQALVASDVLLAFRLLPDVQTGYAVSTANVLLQAVEVALPKQKKAQAVSEFKHSIIAHKRRARVQQISGSPHIPQDILVHIFSFLDMHSLVAAGLVCWSWNSAANDNKLWKMNYSIFFGLSHLSCNNIPVSGVQYSTNSVPNYPNFSWKESFHTKYAGC
;
A
#
# COMPACT_ATOMS: atom_id res chain seq x y z
N MET A 1 16.21 -42.47 -48.79
CA MET A 1 16.80 -41.92 -47.55
C MET A 1 16.37 -40.46 -47.41
N PRO A 2 15.43 -40.09 -46.53
CA PRO A 2 15.03 -38.69 -46.38
C PRO A 2 15.98 -37.99 -45.39
N VAL A 3 16.64 -36.94 -45.88
CA VAL A 3 17.47 -36.03 -45.08
C VAL A 3 16.54 -35.27 -44.12
N ARG A 4 16.61 -35.56 -42.81
CA ARG A 4 15.97 -34.75 -41.77
C ARG A 4 16.60 -33.35 -41.79
N ARG A 5 15.89 -32.39 -42.39
CA ARG A 5 16.19 -30.96 -42.27
C ARG A 5 16.14 -30.59 -40.79
N ARG A 6 17.30 -30.31 -40.19
CA ARG A 6 17.38 -29.67 -38.87
C ARG A 6 16.71 -28.30 -38.98
N GLN A 7 15.66 -28.06 -38.20
CA GLN A 7 15.10 -26.73 -38.03
C GLN A 7 16.20 -25.78 -37.50
N PRO A 8 16.25 -24.51 -37.97
CA PRO A 8 17.19 -23.55 -37.42
C PRO A 8 16.79 -23.24 -35.96
N ARG A 9 17.74 -23.38 -35.04
CA ARG A 9 17.59 -22.92 -33.65
C ARG A 9 17.17 -21.44 -33.68
N ARG A 10 16.02 -21.10 -33.07
CA ARG A 10 15.64 -19.70 -32.81
C ARG A 10 16.78 -19.00 -32.06
N PRO A 11 17.16 -17.77 -32.44
CA PRO A 11 18.31 -17.10 -31.85
C PRO A 11 18.10 -16.85 -30.34
N GLU A 12 19.16 -17.04 -29.57
CA GLU A 12 19.22 -16.93 -28.10
C GLU A 12 18.78 -15.55 -27.55
N THR A 13 18.65 -14.56 -28.44
CA THR A 13 18.14 -13.21 -28.16
C THR A 13 16.65 -13.18 -27.80
N GLY A 14 15.82 -14.09 -28.31
CA GLY A 14 14.37 -14.01 -28.11
C GLY A 14 13.92 -14.23 -26.66
N ALA A 15 14.69 -14.93 -25.82
CA ALA A 15 14.37 -15.05 -24.39
C ALA A 15 14.76 -13.80 -23.60
N ALA A 16 15.89 -13.17 -23.96
CA ALA A 16 16.34 -11.92 -23.35
C ALA A 16 15.46 -10.73 -23.75
N GLU A 17 14.91 -10.75 -24.96
CA GLU A 17 13.92 -9.78 -25.44
C GLU A 17 12.59 -9.93 -24.71
N ARG A 18 12.04 -11.15 -24.65
CA ARG A 18 10.84 -11.44 -23.84
C ARG A 18 11.01 -11.06 -22.37
N TYR A 19 12.21 -11.24 -21.80
CA TYR A 19 12.50 -10.76 -20.46
C TYR A 19 12.41 -9.24 -20.34
N ARG A 20 12.97 -8.50 -21.30
CA ARG A 20 12.86 -7.03 -21.36
C ARG A 20 11.41 -6.57 -21.51
N GLU A 21 10.62 -7.27 -22.33
CA GLU A 21 9.19 -6.98 -22.54
C GLU A 21 8.35 -7.14 -21.27
N MET A 22 8.76 -7.99 -20.32
CA MET A 22 8.08 -8.09 -19.01
C MET A 22 8.18 -6.79 -18.19
N GLY A 23 9.13 -5.90 -18.48
CA GLY A 23 9.18 -4.58 -17.86
C GLY A 23 9.52 -4.56 -16.37
N ILE A 24 10.07 -5.66 -15.82
CA ILE A 24 10.37 -5.80 -14.39
C ILE A 24 11.29 -4.68 -13.90
N GLY A 25 12.37 -4.37 -14.62
CA GLY A 25 13.26 -3.25 -14.30
C GLY A 25 12.56 -1.89 -14.25
N ALA A 26 11.58 -1.65 -15.13
CA ALA A 26 10.78 -0.42 -15.11
C ALA A 26 9.83 -0.39 -13.90
N ALA A 27 9.22 -1.52 -13.55
CA ALA A 27 8.37 -1.66 -12.37
C ALA A 27 9.15 -1.43 -11.07
N LEU A 28 10.40 -1.87 -10.98
CA LEU A 28 11.27 -1.60 -9.82
C LEU A 28 11.47 -0.11 -9.54
N SER A 29 11.42 0.73 -10.58
CA SER A 29 11.60 2.18 -10.45
C SER A 29 10.36 2.88 -9.87
N ARG A 30 9.22 2.19 -9.79
CA ARG A 30 7.96 2.72 -9.27
C ARG A 30 7.75 2.22 -7.84
N PRO A 31 7.63 3.11 -6.83
CA PRO A 31 7.55 2.68 -5.42
C PRO A 31 6.42 1.69 -5.12
N TRP A 32 5.27 1.83 -5.79
CA TRP A 32 4.09 0.98 -5.60
C TRP A 32 4.20 -0.38 -6.29
N ASP A 33 4.93 -0.46 -7.41
CA ASP A 33 5.12 -1.70 -8.17
C ASP A 33 6.36 -2.49 -7.67
N TYR A 34 7.25 -1.84 -6.92
CA TYR A 34 8.48 -2.43 -6.40
C TYR A 34 8.28 -3.75 -5.65
N PRO A 35 7.33 -3.88 -4.69
CA PRO A 35 7.14 -5.14 -3.97
C PRO A 35 6.73 -6.30 -4.90
N THR A 36 5.87 -6.02 -5.88
CA THR A 36 5.43 -6.99 -6.89
C THR A 36 6.60 -7.41 -7.78
N ALA A 37 7.37 -6.44 -8.28
CA ALA A 37 8.54 -6.69 -9.11
C ALA A 37 9.62 -7.52 -8.39
N CYS A 38 9.84 -7.27 -7.09
CA CYS A 38 10.72 -8.11 -6.26
C CYS A 38 10.20 -9.55 -6.14
N GLY A 39 8.88 -9.71 -5.98
CA GLY A 39 8.22 -11.01 -5.97
C GLY A 39 8.38 -11.78 -7.27
N GLU A 40 8.21 -11.11 -8.42
CA GLU A 40 8.40 -11.72 -9.73
C GLU A 40 9.85 -12.13 -9.98
N LEU A 41 10.83 -11.29 -9.60
CA LEU A 41 12.24 -11.67 -9.66
C LEU A 41 12.53 -12.89 -8.78
N ALA A 42 11.96 -12.95 -7.57
CA ALA A 42 12.15 -14.10 -6.69
C ALA A 42 11.54 -15.38 -7.28
N ALA A 43 10.37 -15.28 -7.92
CA ALA A 43 9.73 -16.40 -8.61
C ALA A 43 10.58 -16.87 -9.81
N LEU A 44 11.06 -15.95 -10.65
CA LEU A 44 11.93 -16.27 -11.78
C LEU A 44 13.22 -16.96 -11.34
N LEU A 45 13.84 -16.47 -10.25
CA LEU A 45 15.03 -17.08 -9.67
C LEU A 45 14.79 -18.52 -9.22
N ARG A 46 13.66 -18.78 -8.55
CA ARG A 46 13.32 -20.10 -8.02
C ARG A 46 12.91 -21.09 -9.09
N LEU A 47 12.18 -20.63 -10.11
CA LEU A 47 11.48 -21.51 -11.04
C LEU A 47 12.30 -21.86 -12.28
N GLY A 48 13.22 -21.01 -12.73
CA GLY A 48 13.82 -21.21 -14.04
C GLY A 48 15.11 -20.47 -14.34
N TYR A 49 15.77 -19.84 -13.37
CA TYR A 49 16.99 -19.08 -13.64
C TYR A 49 18.09 -19.92 -14.31
N ALA A 50 18.26 -21.18 -13.91
CA ALA A 50 19.25 -22.08 -14.49
C ALA A 50 18.97 -22.40 -15.98
N ASP A 51 17.70 -22.44 -16.37
CA ASP A 51 17.24 -22.78 -17.72
C ASP A 51 17.23 -21.59 -18.68
N LEU A 52 17.38 -20.37 -18.16
CA LEU A 52 17.46 -19.17 -18.98
C LEU A 52 18.77 -19.10 -19.79
N PRO A 53 18.71 -18.60 -21.04
CA PRO A 53 19.92 -18.27 -21.80
C PRO A 53 20.79 -17.26 -21.07
N LYS A 54 22.11 -17.28 -21.32
CA LYS A 54 23.10 -16.45 -20.60
C LYS A 54 22.79 -14.95 -20.65
N ALA A 55 22.27 -14.47 -21.79
CA ALA A 55 21.83 -13.09 -21.95
C ALA A 55 20.67 -12.75 -20.99
N ALA A 56 19.66 -13.61 -20.87
CA ALA A 56 18.55 -13.41 -19.94
C ALA A 56 18.99 -13.55 -18.47
N GLN A 57 19.88 -14.49 -18.15
CA GLN A 57 20.49 -14.61 -16.81
C GLN A 57 21.27 -13.35 -16.41
N ALA A 58 21.90 -12.66 -17.37
CA ALA A 58 22.59 -11.40 -17.11
C ALA A 58 21.61 -10.27 -16.78
N LEU A 59 20.50 -10.18 -17.52
CA LEU A 59 19.45 -9.19 -17.26
C LEU A 59 18.76 -9.41 -15.91
N VAL A 60 18.36 -10.64 -15.59
CA VAL A 60 17.78 -10.98 -14.28
C VAL A 60 18.73 -10.62 -13.14
N ALA A 61 20.02 -10.95 -13.28
CA ALA A 61 21.01 -10.60 -12.25
C ALA A 61 21.21 -9.08 -12.13
N SER A 62 21.11 -8.34 -13.24
CA SER A 62 21.16 -6.87 -13.23
C SER A 62 19.94 -6.29 -12.49
N ASP A 63 18.74 -6.80 -12.77
CA ASP A 63 17.50 -6.31 -12.15
C ASP A 63 17.45 -6.66 -10.66
N VAL A 64 18.03 -7.78 -10.22
CA VAL A 64 18.25 -8.07 -8.79
C VAL A 64 19.11 -7.01 -8.12
N LEU A 65 20.23 -6.62 -8.75
CA LEU A 65 21.10 -5.57 -8.20
C LEU A 65 20.38 -4.22 -8.17
N LEU A 66 19.63 -3.91 -9.23
CA LEU A 66 18.80 -2.70 -9.29
C LEU A 66 17.76 -2.69 -8.17
N ALA A 67 17.05 -3.80 -7.93
CA ALA A 67 16.07 -3.92 -6.88
C ALA A 67 16.66 -3.62 -5.50
N PHE A 68 17.86 -4.13 -5.20
CA PHE A 68 18.53 -3.83 -3.93
C PHE A 68 18.98 -2.37 -3.86
N ARG A 69 19.55 -1.81 -4.92
CA ARG A 69 19.98 -0.40 -4.95
C ARG A 69 18.85 0.60 -4.76
N LEU A 70 17.65 0.29 -5.25
CA LEU A 70 16.47 1.15 -5.12
C LEU A 70 15.77 1.02 -3.77
N LEU A 71 16.05 -0.03 -2.99
CA LEU A 71 15.42 -0.26 -1.68
C LEU A 71 15.47 0.95 -0.72
N PRO A 72 16.56 1.74 -0.63
CA PRO A 72 16.59 2.93 0.22
C PRO A 72 15.62 4.05 -0.21
N ASP A 73 15.22 4.07 -1.48
CA ASP A 73 14.30 5.07 -2.05
C ASP A 73 12.83 4.66 -1.90
N VAL A 74 12.55 3.36 -1.72
CA VAL A 74 11.19 2.84 -1.61
C VAL A 74 10.67 2.96 -0.17
N GLN A 75 9.59 3.73 0.00
CA GLN A 75 9.00 4.06 1.30
C GLN A 75 7.76 3.21 1.65
N THR A 76 7.52 2.10 0.96
CA THR A 76 6.38 1.23 1.23
C THR A 76 6.64 0.32 2.44
N GLY A 77 5.62 0.07 3.27
CA GLY A 77 5.72 -0.75 4.49
C GLY A 77 6.16 -2.20 4.26
N TYR A 78 6.03 -2.71 3.03
CA TYR A 78 6.37 -4.09 2.66
C TYR A 78 7.62 -4.20 1.76
N ALA A 79 8.31 -3.10 1.44
CA ALA A 79 9.49 -3.15 0.55
C ALA A 79 10.64 -3.98 1.14
N VAL A 80 10.92 -3.82 2.45
CA VAL A 80 11.99 -4.57 3.10
C VAL A 80 11.66 -6.06 3.20
N SER A 81 10.40 -6.42 3.44
CA SER A 81 10.01 -7.84 3.52
C SER A 81 10.12 -8.53 2.16
N THR A 82 9.63 -7.91 1.09
CA THR A 82 9.74 -8.48 -0.27
C THR A 82 11.19 -8.53 -0.77
N ALA A 83 12.01 -7.52 -0.45
CA ALA A 83 13.44 -7.55 -0.74
C ALA A 83 14.18 -8.69 0.00
N ASN A 84 13.76 -9.04 1.22
CA ASN A 84 14.29 -10.22 1.92
C ASN A 84 13.89 -11.54 1.24
N VAL A 85 12.65 -11.65 0.76
CA VAL A 85 12.20 -12.82 -0.02
C VAL A 85 13.04 -12.97 -1.30
N LEU A 86 13.33 -11.86 -1.97
CA LEU A 86 14.24 -11.83 -3.11
C LEU A 86 15.66 -12.26 -2.74
N LEU A 87 16.19 -11.79 -1.61
CA LEU A 87 17.51 -12.20 -1.12
C LEU A 87 17.59 -13.72 -0.91
N GLN A 88 16.58 -14.33 -0.29
CA GLN A 88 16.53 -15.77 -0.10
C GLN A 88 16.55 -16.51 -1.45
N ALA A 89 15.81 -16.03 -2.45
CA ALA A 89 15.84 -16.61 -3.79
C ALA A 89 17.23 -16.47 -4.45
N VAL A 90 17.88 -15.32 -4.27
CA VAL A 90 19.25 -15.05 -4.74
C VAL A 90 20.26 -16.01 -4.14
N GLU A 91 20.17 -16.28 -2.83
CA GLU A 91 21.12 -17.14 -2.13
C GLU A 91 21.11 -18.60 -2.62
N VAL A 92 19.96 -19.03 -3.13
CA VAL A 92 19.73 -20.39 -3.65
C VAL A 92 20.02 -20.48 -5.15
N ALA A 93 19.62 -19.49 -5.94
CA ALA A 93 19.62 -19.58 -7.41
C ALA A 93 20.86 -18.98 -8.09
N LEU A 94 21.51 -17.96 -7.51
CA LEU A 94 22.59 -17.25 -8.19
C LEU A 94 23.97 -17.93 -8.02
N PRO A 95 24.84 -17.90 -9.06
CA PRO A 95 26.22 -18.34 -8.95
C PRO A 95 27.02 -17.53 -7.93
N LYS A 96 28.05 -18.16 -7.34
CA LYS A 96 28.86 -17.63 -6.22
C LYS A 96 29.24 -16.14 -6.34
N GLN A 97 29.75 -15.72 -7.50
CA GLN A 97 30.18 -14.33 -7.72
C GLN A 97 28.99 -13.34 -7.71
N LYS A 98 27.94 -13.61 -8.50
CA LYS A 98 26.74 -12.75 -8.57
C LYS A 98 25.99 -12.70 -7.25
N LYS A 99 25.90 -13.85 -6.56
CA LYS A 99 25.34 -13.95 -5.21
C LYS A 99 26.09 -13.07 -4.23
N ALA A 100 27.42 -13.17 -4.17
CA ALA A 100 28.23 -12.36 -3.26
C ALA A 100 28.02 -10.86 -3.51
N GLN A 101 27.99 -10.43 -4.78
CA GLN A 101 27.71 -9.06 -5.16
C GLN A 101 26.32 -8.62 -4.67
N ALA A 102 25.28 -9.39 -4.98
CA ALA A 102 23.90 -9.07 -4.62
C ALA A 102 23.68 -9.02 -3.10
N VAL A 103 24.25 -9.96 -2.34
CA VAL A 103 24.21 -9.96 -0.87
C VAL A 103 24.92 -8.72 -0.30
N SER A 104 26.07 -8.33 -0.88
CA SER A 104 26.78 -7.14 -0.41
C SER A 104 25.96 -5.87 -0.66
N GLU A 105 25.35 -5.74 -1.83
CA GLU A 105 24.50 -4.59 -2.20
C GLU A 105 23.25 -4.52 -1.32
N PHE A 106 22.61 -5.66 -1.04
CA PHE A 106 21.48 -5.73 -0.12
C PHE A 106 21.84 -5.23 1.28
N LYS A 107 22.97 -5.67 1.83
CA LYS A 107 23.44 -5.24 3.16
C LYS A 107 23.65 -3.73 3.22
N HIS A 108 24.32 -3.15 2.22
CA HIS A 108 24.53 -1.71 2.14
C HIS A 108 23.19 -0.96 2.03
N SER A 109 22.27 -1.46 1.21
CA SER A 109 20.99 -0.84 0.94
C SER A 109 20.05 -0.89 2.16
N ILE A 110 20.06 -1.97 2.94
CA ILE A 110 19.32 -2.05 4.21
C ILE A 110 19.84 -1.02 5.23
N ILE A 111 21.16 -0.82 5.30
CA ILE A 111 21.73 0.20 6.19
C ILE A 111 21.30 1.59 5.73
N ALA A 112 21.38 1.89 4.43
CA ALA A 112 20.95 3.17 3.87
C ALA A 112 19.44 3.41 4.08
N HIS A 113 18.61 2.40 3.85
CA HIS A 113 17.16 2.45 4.10
C HIS A 113 16.85 2.77 5.57
N LYS A 114 17.48 2.06 6.52
CA LYS A 114 17.30 2.31 7.96
C LYS A 114 17.74 3.72 8.37
N ARG A 115 18.85 4.23 7.81
CA ARG A 115 19.33 5.60 8.08
C ARG A 115 18.31 6.64 7.61
N ARG A 116 17.76 6.48 6.41
CA ARG A 116 16.72 7.37 5.89
C ARG A 116 15.42 7.32 6.66
N ALA A 117 14.96 6.13 7.03
CA ALA A 117 13.76 5.98 7.86
C ALA A 117 13.88 6.78 9.18
N ARG A 118 15.06 6.79 9.81
CA ARG A 118 15.30 7.62 11.01
C ARG A 118 15.25 9.12 10.72
N VAL A 119 15.83 9.58 9.61
CA VAL A 119 15.77 10.99 9.21
C VAL A 119 14.33 11.43 8.90
N GLN A 120 13.54 10.56 8.26
CA GLN A 120 12.11 10.81 7.98
C GLN A 120 11.26 10.84 9.25
N GLN A 121 11.57 10.01 10.25
CA GLN A 121 10.92 10.08 11.56
C GLN A 121 11.21 11.42 12.27
N ILE A 122 12.41 11.99 12.09
CA ILE A 122 12.79 13.28 12.67
C ILE A 122 12.15 14.46 11.92
N SER A 123 11.87 14.31 10.62
CA SER A 123 11.29 15.37 9.76
C SER A 123 9.76 15.35 9.69
N GLY A 124 9.10 14.55 10.53
CA GLY A 124 7.66 14.36 10.49
C GLY A 124 7.28 13.50 9.29
N SER A 125 6.75 12.29 9.56
CA SER A 125 6.07 11.48 8.57
C SER A 125 5.13 12.37 7.73
N PRO A 126 4.99 12.15 6.39
CA PRO A 126 3.96 12.79 5.60
C PRO A 126 2.60 12.27 6.07
N HIS A 127 2.13 12.82 7.17
CA HIS A 127 0.87 12.48 7.77
C HIS A 127 -0.20 13.19 6.96
N ILE A 128 -1.20 12.44 6.49
CA ILE A 128 -2.37 13.04 5.87
C ILE A 128 -2.92 14.06 6.88
N PRO A 129 -3.10 15.34 6.48
CA PRO A 129 -3.68 16.34 7.37
C PRO A 129 -4.98 15.84 7.98
N GLN A 130 -5.21 16.19 9.25
CA GLN A 130 -6.29 15.64 10.05
C GLN A 130 -7.67 15.88 9.41
N ASP A 131 -7.86 17.04 8.81
CA ASP A 131 -9.04 17.46 8.04
C ASP A 131 -9.31 16.57 6.82
N ILE A 132 -8.25 16.16 6.10
CA ILE A 132 -8.38 15.25 4.97
C ILE A 132 -8.76 13.84 5.44
N LEU A 133 -8.21 13.35 6.56
CA LEU A 133 -8.64 12.07 7.15
C LEU A 133 -10.12 12.10 7.55
N VAL A 134 -10.56 13.17 8.23
CA VAL A 134 -11.97 13.35 8.59
C VAL A 134 -12.86 13.38 7.35
N HIS A 135 -12.43 14.04 6.27
CA HIS A 135 -13.16 14.04 5.00
C HIS A 135 -13.26 12.64 4.39
N ILE A 136 -12.17 11.87 4.33
CA ILE A 136 -12.19 10.48 3.84
C ILE A 136 -13.14 9.62 4.71
N PHE A 137 -13.05 9.78 6.03
CA PHE A 137 -13.88 9.02 6.97
C PHE A 137 -15.37 9.39 6.92
N SER A 138 -15.72 10.54 6.33
CA SER A 138 -17.12 10.91 6.08
C SER A 138 -17.82 9.97 5.09
N PHE A 139 -17.07 9.23 4.28
CA PHE A 139 -17.61 8.22 3.35
C PHE A 139 -17.70 6.81 3.94
N LEU A 140 -17.20 6.59 5.16
CA LEU A 140 -17.24 5.29 5.81
C LEU A 140 -18.58 5.04 6.49
N ASP A 141 -19.06 3.80 6.42
CA ASP A 141 -20.15 3.33 7.27
C ASP A 141 -19.67 3.17 8.72
N MET A 142 -20.62 3.02 9.65
CA MET A 142 -20.33 2.99 11.10
C MET A 142 -19.33 1.89 11.47
N HIS A 143 -19.45 0.69 10.89
CA HIS A 143 -18.51 -0.40 11.16
C HIS A 143 -17.10 -0.07 10.65
N SER A 144 -16.98 0.47 9.43
CA SER A 144 -15.67 0.86 8.88
C SER A 144 -15.07 2.06 9.61
N LEU A 145 -15.88 2.99 10.11
CA LEU A 145 -15.42 4.13 10.90
C LEU A 145 -14.83 3.69 12.25
N VAL A 146 -15.50 2.75 12.94
CA VAL A 146 -14.98 2.14 14.18
C VAL A 146 -13.68 1.37 13.89
N ALA A 147 -13.65 0.58 12.82
CA ALA A 147 -12.45 -0.16 12.41
C ALA A 147 -11.27 0.79 12.09
N ALA A 148 -11.52 1.89 11.39
CA ALA A 148 -10.52 2.92 11.11
C ALA A 148 -9.93 3.50 12.40
N GLY A 149 -10.75 3.71 13.43
CA GLY A 149 -10.30 4.17 14.74
C GLY A 149 -9.33 3.24 15.47
N LEU A 150 -9.23 1.97 15.06
CA LEU A 150 -8.33 0.99 15.67
C LEU A 150 -6.95 0.88 14.96
N VAL A 151 -6.74 1.62 13.87
CA VAL A 151 -5.54 1.49 13.02
C VAL A 151 -4.29 2.12 13.65
N CYS A 152 -4.36 3.40 14.01
CA CYS A 152 -3.26 4.13 14.62
C CYS A 152 -3.76 5.38 15.37
N TRP A 153 -2.87 6.07 16.09
CA TRP A 153 -3.25 7.21 16.94
C TRP A 153 -3.95 8.35 16.17
N SER A 154 -3.48 8.71 14.98
CA SER A 154 -4.09 9.80 14.22
C SER A 154 -5.39 9.39 13.53
N TRP A 155 -5.48 8.15 13.05
CA TRP A 155 -6.75 7.60 12.55
C TRP A 155 -7.77 7.51 13.67
N ASN A 156 -7.36 7.11 14.87
CA ASN A 156 -8.20 7.18 16.06
C ASN A 156 -8.66 8.62 16.32
N SER A 157 -7.76 9.61 16.26
CA SER A 157 -8.14 11.01 16.43
C SER A 157 -9.17 11.46 15.36
N ALA A 158 -9.01 11.06 14.10
CA ALA A 158 -9.91 11.45 13.02
C ALA A 158 -11.27 10.73 13.10
N ALA A 159 -11.25 9.44 13.42
CA ALA A 159 -12.46 8.62 13.56
C ALA A 159 -13.30 9.04 14.77
N ASN A 160 -12.72 9.72 15.76
CA ASN A 160 -13.46 10.31 16.89
C ASN A 160 -13.94 11.74 16.63
N ASP A 161 -13.86 12.26 15.40
CA ASP A 161 -14.39 13.59 15.08
C ASP A 161 -15.90 13.66 15.33
N ASN A 162 -16.31 14.67 16.10
CA ASN A 162 -17.68 14.77 16.59
C ASN A 162 -18.70 15.02 15.46
N LYS A 163 -18.28 15.64 14.35
CA LYS A 163 -19.17 15.87 13.19
C LYS A 163 -19.44 14.57 12.44
N LEU A 164 -18.46 13.66 12.36
CA LEU A 164 -18.64 12.32 11.77
C LEU A 164 -19.68 11.52 12.56
N TRP A 165 -19.58 11.52 13.90
CA TRP A 165 -20.52 10.82 14.74
C TRP A 165 -21.91 11.45 14.72
N LYS A 166 -22.02 12.78 14.62
CA LYS A 166 -23.31 13.47 14.40
C LYS A 166 -23.98 13.04 13.10
N MET A 167 -23.20 12.98 12.02
CA MET A 167 -23.69 12.56 10.70
C MET A 167 -24.14 11.09 10.72
N ASN A 168 -23.30 10.19 11.25
CA ASN A 168 -23.62 8.77 11.39
C ASN A 168 -24.84 8.54 12.28
N TYR A 169 -24.97 9.26 13.40
CA TYR A 169 -26.15 9.20 14.26
C TYR A 169 -27.42 9.59 13.50
N SER A 170 -27.35 10.66 12.70
CA SER A 170 -28.48 11.16 11.92
C SER A 170 -28.91 10.16 10.82
N ILE A 171 -27.94 9.52 10.16
CA ILE A 171 -28.17 8.51 9.12
C ILE A 171 -28.74 7.22 9.75
N PHE A 172 -28.14 6.74 10.83
CA PHE A 172 -28.44 5.43 11.41
C PHE A 172 -29.76 5.41 12.20
N PHE A 173 -30.04 6.45 12.99
CA PHE A 173 -31.22 6.51 13.83
C PHE A 173 -32.37 7.36 13.28
N GLY A 174 -32.21 7.90 12.06
CA GLY A 174 -33.23 8.70 11.38
C GLY A 174 -33.51 10.04 12.05
N LEU A 175 -32.79 11.08 11.62
CA LEU A 175 -33.36 12.43 11.54
C LEU A 175 -33.70 12.72 10.08
N SER A 176 -34.70 12.01 9.55
CA SER A 176 -35.29 12.35 8.26
C SER A 176 -36.30 13.49 8.45
N HIS A 177 -35.84 14.73 8.63
CA HIS A 177 -36.71 15.89 8.36
C HIS A 177 -35.93 17.19 8.05
N LEU A 178 -35.89 17.52 6.75
CA LEU A 178 -35.81 18.87 6.11
C LEU A 178 -34.55 19.72 6.36
N SER A 179 -33.95 20.47 5.43
CA SER A 179 -34.32 20.92 4.08
C SER A 179 -33.05 21.56 3.48
N CYS A 180 -32.70 21.20 2.25
CA CYS A 180 -32.10 22.17 1.35
C CYS A 180 -33.22 23.12 0.90
N ASN A 181 -33.04 24.41 1.23
CA ASN A 181 -33.78 25.61 0.79
C ASN A 181 -34.54 26.35 1.90
N ASN A 182 -34.15 27.62 2.01
CA ASN A 182 -34.81 28.70 2.71
C ASN A 182 -36.22 28.92 2.15
N ILE A 183 -37.23 29.02 3.01
CA ILE A 183 -38.37 29.97 3.01
C ILE A 183 -39.15 29.74 4.33
N PRO A 184 -39.45 30.78 5.13
CA PRO A 184 -40.22 30.60 6.35
C PRO A 184 -41.73 30.59 6.03
N VAL A 185 -42.43 29.53 6.44
CA VAL A 185 -43.90 29.54 6.57
C VAL A 185 -44.22 29.29 8.05
N SER A 186 -44.82 30.31 8.66
CA SER A 186 -45.26 30.30 10.06
C SER A 186 -46.27 29.21 10.35
N GLY A 187 -46.11 28.57 11.51
CA GLY A 187 -47.24 28.03 12.25
C GLY A 187 -47.40 26.51 12.23
N VAL A 188 -46.37 25.75 12.60
CA VAL A 188 -46.55 24.42 13.20
C VAL A 188 -45.42 24.19 14.21
N GLN A 189 -45.76 24.07 15.50
CA GLN A 189 -44.82 23.62 16.53
C GLN A 189 -44.63 22.11 16.38
N TYR A 190 -43.53 21.72 15.75
CA TYR A 190 -43.01 20.36 15.89
C TYR A 190 -42.17 20.33 17.15
N SER A 191 -42.44 19.37 18.04
CA SER A 191 -41.64 19.14 19.25
C SER A 191 -40.22 18.75 18.82
N THR A 192 -39.36 19.74 18.65
CA THR A 192 -37.93 19.57 18.51
C THR A 192 -37.44 18.97 19.82
N ASN A 193 -37.17 17.67 19.83
CA ASN A 193 -36.19 17.10 20.75
C ASN A 193 -34.89 17.87 20.50
N SER A 194 -34.68 18.90 21.31
CA SER A 194 -33.58 19.84 21.19
C SER A 194 -32.29 19.05 21.28
N VAL A 195 -31.66 18.83 20.13
CA VAL A 195 -30.30 18.32 20.04
C VAL A 195 -29.42 19.27 20.85
N PRO A 196 -28.81 18.81 21.96
CA PRO A 196 -28.04 19.70 22.80
C PRO A 196 -26.80 20.18 22.05
N ASN A 197 -26.78 21.46 21.65
CA ASN A 197 -25.64 22.07 20.97
C ASN A 197 -24.61 22.54 22.01
N TYR A 198 -24.17 21.64 22.89
CA TYR A 198 -23.12 21.91 23.85
C TYR A 198 -21.75 21.62 23.22
N PRO A 199 -20.72 22.46 23.43
CA PRO A 199 -19.39 22.25 22.86
C PRO A 199 -18.72 20.93 23.29
N ASN A 200 -19.20 20.30 24.38
CA ASN A 200 -18.69 19.03 24.90
C ASN A 200 -19.62 17.84 24.65
N PHE A 201 -20.66 17.98 23.82
CA PHE A 201 -21.59 16.89 23.56
C PHE A 201 -20.93 15.82 22.67
N SER A 202 -20.75 14.60 23.21
CA SER A 202 -20.18 13.46 22.48
C SER A 202 -21.26 12.72 21.70
N TRP A 203 -21.27 12.91 20.39
CA TRP A 203 -22.18 12.18 19.50
C TRP A 203 -21.89 10.68 19.47
N LYS A 204 -20.62 10.31 19.69
CA LYS A 204 -20.20 8.91 19.78
C LYS A 204 -20.82 8.21 20.97
N GLU A 205 -20.75 8.82 22.15
CA GLU A 205 -21.37 8.27 23.37
C GLU A 205 -22.89 8.17 23.20
N SER A 206 -23.51 9.22 22.66
CA SER A 206 -24.95 9.22 22.38
C SER A 206 -25.37 8.11 21.40
N PHE A 207 -24.53 7.83 20.40
CA PHE A 207 -24.72 6.72 19.48
C PHE A 207 -24.63 5.39 20.23
N HIS A 208 -23.59 5.17 21.03
CA HIS A 208 -23.40 3.95 21.81
C HIS A 208 -24.56 3.69 22.77
N THR A 209 -25.01 4.70 23.52
CA THR A 209 -26.13 4.56 24.47
C THR A 209 -27.41 4.18 23.76
N LYS A 210 -27.71 4.81 22.61
CA LYS A 210 -28.92 4.50 21.85
C LYS A 210 -28.85 3.14 21.16
N TYR A 211 -27.68 2.78 20.62
CA TYR A 211 -27.45 1.49 19.98
C TYR A 211 -27.54 0.33 20.98
N ALA A 212 -27.00 0.49 22.20
CA ALA A 212 -27.07 -0.53 23.26
C ALA A 212 -28.48 -0.73 23.83
N GLY A 213 -29.39 0.22 23.62
CA GLY A 213 -30.80 0.13 24.01
C GLY A 213 -31.73 -0.40 22.90
N CYS A 214 -31.18 -0.76 21.73
CA CYS A 214 -31.89 -1.40 20.62
C CYS A 214 -31.67 -2.93 20.67
#